data_AF-A0A929NIR6-F1
#
_entry.id   AF-A0A929NIR6-F1
#
_cell.length_a   1.000
_cell.length_b   1.000
_cell.length_c   1.000
_cell.angle_alpha   90.00
_cell.angle_beta   90.00
_cell.angle_gamma   90.00
#
_symmetry.space_group_name_H-M   'P 1'
#
loop_
_entity.id
_entity.type
_entity.pdbx_description
1 polymer ?
#
loop_
_entity_poly.entity_id
_entity_poly.type
_entity_poly.pdbx_seq_one_letter_code
_entity_poly.pdbx_strand_id
1 'polypeptide(L)' 'MKKILIMLIIAGVLAFGALNYHFILMDRGIKVLKKVELTFDKTFVDARGAKKIKLYLDPSLVKAGVKDLLED' A
#
# COMPACT_ATOMS: atom_id res chain seq x y z
N MET A 1 14.23 -14.34 25.73
CA MET A 1 15.00 -13.36 24.91
C MET A 1 14.97 -13.67 23.41
N LYS A 2 15.30 -14.88 22.94
CA LYS A 2 15.24 -15.22 21.50
C LYS A 2 13.88 -14.96 20.83
N LYS A 3 12.77 -15.29 21.51
CA LYS A 3 11.40 -15.04 21.00
C LYS A 3 11.09 -13.55 20.81
N ILE A 4 11.59 -12.70 21.71
CA ILE A 4 11.39 -11.25 21.65
C ILE A 4 12.15 -10.67 20.45
N LEU A 5 13.39 -11.13 20.24
CA LEU A 5 14.18 -10.73 19.08
C LEU A 5 13.49 -11.11 17.77
N ILE A 6 12.94 -12.33 17.68
CA ILE A 6 12.18 -12.77 16.49
C ILE A 6 10.95 -11.89 16.26
N MET A 7 10.19 -11.56 17.31
CA MET A 7 9.04 -10.66 17.19
C MET A 7 9.44 -9.27 16.70
N LEU A 8 10.54 -8.71 17.19
CA LEU A 8 11.04 -7.41 16.76
C LEU A 8 11.46 -7.41 15.28
N ILE A 9 12.10 -8.49 14.81
CA ILE A 9 12.47 -8.64 13.40
C ILE A 9 11.21 -8.69 12.53
N ILE A 10 10.21 -9.49 12.91
CA ILE A 10 8.95 -9.58 12.16
C ILE A 10 8.25 -8.22 12.12
N ALA A 11 8.15 -7.54 13.27
CA ALA A 11 7.55 -6.21 13.33
C ALA A 11 8.29 -5.19 12.46
N GLY A 12 9.63 -5.23 12.45
CA GLY A 12 10.45 -4.37 11.61
C GLY A 12 10.22 -4.60 10.11
N VAL A 13 10.14 -5.86 9.68
CA VAL A 13 9.84 -6.21 8.28
C VAL A 13 8.45 -5.73 7.88
N LEU A 14 7.44 -5.93 8.74
CA LEU A 14 6.08 -5.47 8.47
C LEU A 14 5.99 -3.94 8.40
N ALA A 15 6.64 -3.23 9.32
CA ALA A 15 6.70 -1.77 9.32
C ALA A 15 7.41 -1.23 8.08
N PHE A 16 8.52 -1.86 7.68
CA PHE A 16 9.23 -1.49 6.45
C PHE A 16 8.37 -1.74 5.20
N GLY A 17 7.66 -2.87 5.14
CA GLY A 17 6.70 -3.15 4.08
C GLY A 17 5.59 -2.09 4.00
N ALA A 18 5.01 -1.71 5.15
CA ALA A 18 4.00 -0.65 5.24
C ALA A 18 4.53 0.72 4.78
N LEU A 19 5.80 1.03 5.08
CA LEU A 19 6.44 2.28 4.64
C LEU A 19 6.71 2.33 3.13
N ASN A 20 6.88 1.18 2.47
CA ASN A 20 7.30 1.10 1.07
C ASN A 20 6.18 0.77 0.09
N TYR A 21 5.03 0.27 0.55
CA TYR A 21 3.97 -0.19 -0.34
C TYR A 21 2.57 0.32 0.06
N HIS A 22 1.78 0.69 -0.95
CA HIS A 22 0.33 0.85 -0.85
C HIS A 22 -0.34 -0.50 -1.10
N PHE A 23 -1.18 -0.93 -0.17
CA PHE A 23 -2.08 -2.07 -0.28
C PHE A 23 -3.47 -1.54 -0.63
N ILE A 24 -3.83 -1.68 -1.90
CA ILE A 24 -5.05 -1.14 -2.47
C ILE A 24 -6.09 -2.26 -2.54
N LEU A 25 -7.13 -2.15 -1.74
CA LEU A 25 -8.27 -3.06 -1.76
C LEU A 25 -9.21 -2.69 -2.91
N MET A 26 -9.28 -3.58 -3.89
CA MET A 26 -10.11 -3.51 -5.08
C MET A 26 -11.29 -4.49 -4.96
N ASP A 27 -12.27 -4.39 -5.86
CA ASP A 27 -13.46 -5.26 -5.83
C ASP A 27 -13.12 -6.75 -5.95
N ARG A 28 -12.07 -7.07 -6.70
CA ARG A 28 -11.66 -8.44 -7.03
C ARG A 28 -10.44 -8.92 -6.23
N GLY A 29 -9.92 -8.12 -5.30
CA GLY A 29 -8.72 -8.49 -4.51
C GLY A 29 -7.89 -7.30 -4.04
N ILE A 30 -6.64 -7.57 -3.64
CA ILE A 30 -5.69 -6.55 -3.18
C ILE A 30 -4.63 -6.37 -4.26
N LYS A 31 -4.40 -5.13 -4.71
CA LYS A 31 -3.26 -4.76 -5.54
C LYS A 31 -2.21 -4.06 -4.68
N VAL A 32 -0.94 -4.31 -4.97
CA VAL A 32 0.20 -3.73 -4.24
C VAL A 32 0.91 -2.76 -5.17
N LEU A 33 1.17 -1.53 -4.69
CA LEU A 33 1.84 -0.47 -5.43
C LEU A 33 3.02 0.04 -4.61
N LYS A 34 4.20 0.17 -5.22
CA LYS A 34 5.37 0.72 -4.53
C LYS A 34 5.21 2.23 -4.32
N LYS A 35 5.50 2.72 -3.12
CA LYS A 35 5.48 4.16 -2.82
C LYS A 35 6.68 4.87 -3.43
N VAL A 36 6.47 6.13 -3.81
CA VAL A 36 7.56 7.01 -4.27
C VAL A 36 8.42 7.49 -3.10
N GLU A 37 7.82 7.63 -1.91
CA GLU A 37 8.47 8.10 -0.69
C GLU A 37 8.20 7.13 0.47
N LEU A 38 9.13 7.05 1.42
CA LEU A 38 8.98 6.25 2.64
C LEU A 38 8.01 6.96 3.60
N THR A 39 6.76 6.51 3.62
CA THR A 39 5.71 7.11 4.47
C THR A 39 4.70 6.06 4.91
N PHE A 40 4.07 6.25 6.07
CA PHE A 40 2.91 5.44 6.50
C PHE A 40 1.60 5.90 5.88
N ASP A 41 1.62 7.04 5.20
CA ASP A 41 0.43 7.57 4.55
C ASP A 41 -0.04 6.65 3.44
N LYS A 42 -1.38 6.52 3.36
CA LYS A 42 -2.07 5.76 2.33
C LYS A 42 -1.52 4.33 2.17
N THR A 43 -1.04 3.72 3.27
CA THR A 43 -0.57 2.32 3.26
C THR A 43 -1.70 1.36 2.93
N PHE A 44 -2.92 1.60 3.44
CA PHE A 44 -4.10 0.80 3.13
C PHE A 44 -5.15 1.69 2.50
N VAL A 45 -5.52 1.40 1.25
CA VAL A 45 -6.45 2.22 0.47
C VAL A 45 -7.64 1.38 0.06
N ASP A 46 -8.86 1.76 0.45
CA ASP A 46 -10.09 1.13 -0.02
C ASP A 46 -10.57 1.81 -1.31
N ALA A 47 -10.47 1.08 -2.42
CA ALA A 47 -10.84 1.51 -3.75
C ALA A 47 -11.96 0.64 -4.36
N ARG A 48 -12.78 0.00 -3.51
CA ARG A 48 -13.95 -0.77 -3.98
C ARG A 48 -15.09 0.12 -4.45
N GLY A 49 -15.86 -0.35 -5.43
CA GLY A 49 -17.04 0.30 -6.00
C GLY A 49 -16.75 1.73 -6.48
N ALA A 50 -17.58 2.69 -6.05
CA ALA A 50 -17.44 4.10 -6.43
C ALA A 50 -16.17 4.78 -5.88
N LYS A 51 -15.45 4.16 -4.95
CA LYS A 51 -14.22 4.74 -4.36
C LYS A 51 -13.00 4.64 -5.27
N LYS A 52 -13.07 3.93 -6.40
CA LYS A 52 -11.99 3.86 -7.41
C LYS A 52 -11.50 5.22 -7.87
N ILE A 53 -12.40 6.20 -7.95
CA ILE A 53 -12.04 7.57 -8.35
C ILE A 53 -11.00 8.20 -7.41
N LYS A 54 -10.96 7.80 -6.14
CA LYS A 54 -9.96 8.28 -5.17
C LYS A 54 -8.54 7.91 -5.55
N LEU A 55 -8.33 6.86 -6.34
CA LEU A 55 -7.00 6.48 -6.84
C LEU A 55 -6.45 7.53 -7.82
N TYR A 56 -7.31 8.08 -8.67
CA TYR A 56 -6.93 9.12 -9.65
C TYR A 56 -6.86 10.52 -9.07
N LEU A 57 -7.58 10.76 -7.96
CA LEU A 57 -7.59 12.06 -7.27
C LEU A 57 -6.43 12.21 -6.28
N ASP A 58 -5.77 11.12 -5.90
CA ASP A 58 -4.67 11.15 -4.96
C ASP A 58 -3.32 11.28 -5.69
N PRO A 59 -2.63 12.45 -5.59
CA PRO A 59 -1.39 12.68 -6.30
C PRO A 59 -0.27 11.72 -5.88
N SER A 60 -0.30 11.17 -4.66
CA SER A 60 0.69 10.18 -4.22
C SER A 60 0.53 8.85 -4.96
N LEU A 61 -0.70 8.41 -5.17
CA LEU A 61 -1.03 7.18 -5.90
C LEU A 61 -0.82 7.33 -7.40
N VAL A 62 -1.18 8.49 -7.96
CA VAL A 62 -0.93 8.82 -9.37
C VAL A 62 0.58 8.81 -9.66
N LYS A 63 1.39 9.49 -8.84
CA LYS A 63 2.85 9.48 -8.98
C LYS A 63 3.45 8.08 -8.81
N ALA A 64 2.85 7.25 -7.95
CA ALA A 64 3.26 5.87 -7.74
C ALA A 64 2.87 4.93 -8.91
N GLY A 65 2.15 5.42 -9.92
CA GLY A 65 1.79 4.63 -11.10
C GLY A 65 0.48 3.84 -10.96
N VAL A 66 -0.47 4.31 -10.14
CA VAL A 66 -1.75 3.59 -9.93
C VAL A 66 -2.57 3.41 -11.21
N LYS A 67 -2.30 4.20 -12.26
CA LYS A 67 -2.96 4.08 -13.57
C LYS A 67 -2.68 2.72 -14.21
N ASP A 68 -1.43 2.26 -14.16
CA ASP A 68 -1.00 0.99 -14.74
C ASP A 68 -1.66 -0.21 -14.04
N LEU A 69 -2.08 -0.05 -12.78
CA LEU A 69 -2.79 -1.10 -12.03
C LEU A 69 -4.25 -1.29 -12.43
N LEU A 70 -4.85 -0.31 -13.10
CA LEU A 70 -6.28 -0.25 -13.43
C LEU A 70 -6.58 -0.55 -14.91
N GLU A 71 -5.54 -0.61 -15.76
CA GLU A 71 -5.66 -0.93 -17.19
C GLU A 71 -5.71 -2.46 -17.48
N ASP A 72 -5.75 -3.31 -16.43
CA ASP A 72 -5.99 -4.76 -16.46
C ASP A 72 -7.48 -5.16 -16.29
#